data_AF-A0ABD2PN27-F1
#
_entry.id   AF-A0ABD2PN27-F1
#
_cell.length_a   1.000
_cell.length_b   1.000
_cell.length_c   1.000
_cell.angle_alpha   90.00
_cell.angle_beta   90.00
_cell.angle_gamma   90.00
#
_symmetry.space_group_name_H-M   'P 1'
#
loop_
_entity.id
_entity.type
_entity.pdbx_description
1 polymer ?
#
loop_
_entity_poly.entity_id
_entity_poly.type
_entity_poly.pdbx_seq_one_letter_code
_entity_poly.pdbx_strand_id
1 'polypeptide(L)'
;KGVAVPLDHNDETQISNLFARMKKEQQGRLDVFVNNAFSGVGTVLQDLRRGRAGFWDLEANDSPGEYWDRFNQRSMLAHEEQRHPLEAALIVGANIYLFNPAYTAGKAATDKMSADIALELRRRQSSVAVISLWPGPVDTEQVQLAHPGENDAQEIE
;
A
#
# COMPACT_ATOMS: atom_id res chain seq x y z
N LYS A 1 -18.03 14.00 10.01
CA LYS A 1 -16.86 14.77 10.50
C LYS A 1 -15.63 13.89 10.34
N GLY A 2 -14.57 14.36 9.67
CA GLY A 2 -13.29 13.65 9.62
C GLY A 2 -12.40 14.03 10.80
N VAL A 3 -11.62 13.08 11.32
CA VAL A 3 -10.61 13.32 12.36
C VAL A 3 -9.27 12.89 11.77
N ALA A 4 -8.39 13.86 11.50
CA ALA A 4 -7.03 13.57 11.07
C ALA A 4 -6.19 13.11 12.26
N VAL A 5 -5.44 12.02 12.08
CA VAL A 5 -4.49 11.51 13.07
C VAL A 5 -3.17 11.24 12.36
N PRO A 6 -2.08 11.95 12.71
CA PRO A 6 -0.74 11.60 12.24
C PRO A 6 -0.40 10.19 12.72
N LEU A 7 0.02 9.33 11.79
CA LEU A 7 0.35 7.94 12.07
C LEU A 7 1.52 7.51 11.19
N ASP A 8 2.60 7.08 11.82
CA ASP A 8 3.65 6.34 11.12
C ASP A 8 3.25 4.86 11.03
N HIS A 9 3.00 4.36 9.81
CA HIS A 9 2.67 2.94 9.59
C HIS A 9 3.87 2.00 9.81
N ASN A 10 5.06 2.54 10.13
CA ASN A 10 6.22 1.76 10.54
C ASN A 10 6.29 1.55 12.07
N ASP A 11 5.45 2.25 12.84
CA ASP A 11 5.46 2.20 14.29
C ASP A 11 4.23 1.42 14.79
N GLU A 12 4.44 0.14 15.13
CA GLU A 12 3.40 -0.74 15.67
C GLU A 12 2.72 -0.14 16.91
N THR A 13 3.47 0.60 17.74
CA THR A 13 2.91 1.23 18.93
C THR A 13 1.92 2.32 18.55
N GLN A 14 2.22 3.12 17.53
CA GLN A 14 1.28 4.12 17.02
C GLN A 14 0.02 3.47 16.43
N ILE A 15 0.19 2.39 15.67
CA ILE A 15 -0.94 1.64 15.07
C ILE A 15 -1.86 1.10 16.16
N SER A 16 -1.32 0.37 17.14
CA SER A 16 -2.10 -0.17 18.26
C SER A 16 -2.79 0.94 19.07
N ASN A 17 -2.10 2.06 19.32
CA ASN A 17 -2.69 3.20 20.01
C ASN A 17 -3.86 3.82 19.24
N LEU A 18 -3.78 3.89 17.90
CA LEU A 18 -4.87 4.37 17.07
C LEU A 18 -6.10 3.45 17.17
N PHE A 19 -5.94 2.13 17.03
CA PHE A 19 -7.06 1.19 17.14
C PHE A 19 -7.68 1.19 18.54
N ALA A 20 -6.86 1.25 19.61
CA ALA A 20 -7.35 1.37 20.98
C ALA A 20 -8.17 2.65 21.19
N ARG A 21 -7.71 3.77 20.63
CA ARG A 21 -8.44 5.04 20.64
C ARG A 21 -9.75 4.94 19.87
N MET A 22 -9.74 4.41 18.64
CA MET A 22 -10.95 4.23 17.82
C MET A 22 -11.99 3.36 18.52
N LYS A 23 -11.56 2.25 19.14
CA LYS A 23 -12.43 1.39 19.94
C LYS A 23 -13.14 2.16 21.06
N LYS A 24 -12.41 3.02 21.77
CA LYS A 24 -12.99 3.85 22.83
C LYS A 24 -13.95 4.91 22.29
N GLU A 25 -13.53 5.65 21.27
CA GLU A 25 -14.27 6.79 20.72
C GLU A 25 -15.51 6.36 19.92
N GLN A 26 -15.46 5.21 19.24
CA GLN A 26 -16.52 4.69 18.37
C GLN A 26 -17.30 3.52 19.01
N GLN A 27 -17.23 3.36 20.34
CA GLN A 27 -17.95 2.31 21.06
C GLN A 27 -17.70 0.90 20.50
N GLY A 28 -16.47 0.65 20.05
CA GLY A 28 -16.03 -0.62 19.49
C GLY A 28 -16.42 -0.87 18.03
N ARG A 29 -17.07 0.07 17.35
CA ARG A 29 -17.49 -0.04 15.95
C ARG A 29 -16.42 0.47 14.99
N LEU A 30 -16.14 -0.30 13.94
CA LEU A 30 -15.32 0.09 12.80
C LEU A 30 -15.90 -0.55 11.54
N ASP A 31 -16.58 0.24 10.72
CA ASP A 31 -17.29 -0.31 9.56
C ASP A 31 -16.34 -0.62 8.40
N VAL A 32 -15.43 0.31 8.09
CA VAL A 32 -14.53 0.21 6.93
C VAL A 32 -13.09 0.45 7.36
N PHE A 33 -12.20 -0.47 6.97
CA PHE A 33 -10.76 -0.33 7.08
C PHE A 33 -10.13 -0.28 5.69
N VAL A 34 -9.27 0.71 5.43
CA VAL A 34 -8.59 0.87 4.14
C VAL A 34 -7.09 0.86 4.36
N ASN A 35 -6.42 -0.22 3.95
CA ASN A 35 -4.97 -0.31 3.92
C ASN A 35 -4.45 0.24 2.58
N ASN A 36 -4.10 1.53 2.56
CA ASN A 36 -3.63 2.25 1.38
C ASN A 36 -2.16 2.70 1.46
N ALA A 37 -1.56 2.71 2.65
CA ALA A 37 -0.20 3.24 2.83
C ALA A 37 0.82 2.42 2.01
N PHE A 38 1.72 3.10 1.30
CA PHE A 38 2.74 2.47 0.48
C PHE A 38 4.01 3.32 0.43
N SER A 39 5.15 2.73 0.78
CA SER A 39 6.45 3.43 0.87
C SER A 39 7.22 3.46 -0.46
N GLY A 40 6.92 2.55 -1.39
CA GLY A 40 7.76 2.32 -2.58
C GLY A 40 7.63 3.38 -3.69
N VAL A 41 6.72 4.36 -3.58
CA VAL A 41 6.48 5.34 -4.66
C VAL A 41 7.75 6.12 -5.00
N GLY A 42 8.48 6.62 -3.99
CA GLY A 42 9.72 7.38 -4.21
C GLY A 42 10.80 6.54 -4.92
N THR A 43 10.92 5.26 -4.56
CA THR A 43 11.85 4.33 -5.22
C THR A 43 11.45 4.08 -6.67
N VAL A 44 10.16 3.85 -6.96
CA VAL A 44 9.66 3.71 -8.34
C VAL A 44 10.01 4.93 -9.19
N LEU A 45 9.72 6.14 -8.70
CA LEU A 45 9.99 7.37 -9.43
C LEU A 45 11.49 7.58 -9.69
N GLN A 46 12.33 7.26 -8.69
CA GLN A 46 13.77 7.35 -8.83
C GLN A 46 14.32 6.36 -9.87
N ASP A 47 13.79 5.14 -9.88
CA ASP A 47 14.18 4.10 -10.85
C ASP A 47 13.80 4.49 -12.28
N LEU A 48 12.57 4.97 -12.47
CA LEU A 48 12.09 5.47 -13.76
C LEU A 48 12.96 6.64 -14.27
N ARG A 49 13.28 7.61 -13.41
CA ARG A 49 14.15 8.76 -13.77
C ARG A 49 15.57 8.35 -14.16
N ARG A 50 16.07 7.25 -13.61
CA ARG A 50 17.39 6.70 -13.93
C ARG A 50 17.38 5.76 -15.12
N GLY A 51 16.22 5.49 -15.72
CA GLY A 51 16.07 4.49 -16.76
C GLY A 51 16.35 3.06 -16.28
N ARG A 52 16.24 2.79 -14.96
CA ARG A 52 16.36 1.44 -14.41
C ARG A 52 15.10 0.67 -14.74
N ALA A 53 15.23 -0.42 -15.51
CA ALA A 53 14.09 -1.16 -16.04
C ALA A 53 13.86 -2.50 -15.32
N GLY A 54 14.86 -3.02 -14.61
CA GLY A 54 14.78 -4.33 -13.98
C GLY A 54 15.40 -4.41 -12.58
N PHE A 55 14.95 -5.41 -11.81
CA PHE A 55 15.54 -5.80 -10.52
C PHE A 55 17.04 -6.13 -10.61
N TRP A 56 17.55 -6.41 -11.80
CA TRP A 56 18.96 -6.73 -12.05
C TRP A 56 19.82 -5.49 -12.34
N ASP A 57 19.20 -4.30 -12.47
CA ASP A 57 19.88 -3.02 -12.69
C ASP A 57 20.20 -2.30 -11.36
N LEU A 58 20.23 -3.04 -10.24
CA LEU A 58 20.66 -2.52 -8.96
C LEU A 58 22.13 -2.10 -9.05
N GLU A 59 22.48 -0.96 -8.45
CA GLU A 59 23.86 -0.52 -8.40
C GLU A 59 24.70 -1.51 -7.58
N ALA A 60 26.02 -1.55 -7.81
CA ALA A 60 26.90 -2.52 -7.14
C ALA A 60 26.85 -2.47 -5.61
N ASN A 61 26.35 -1.36 -5.04
CA ASN A 61 26.18 -1.15 -3.60
C ASN A 61 24.72 -1.26 -3.12
N ASP A 62 23.73 -1.45 -4.00
CA ASP A 62 22.34 -1.68 -3.61
C ASP A 62 22.17 -3.16 -3.20
N SER A 63 21.73 -3.40 -1.96
CA SER A 63 21.38 -4.74 -1.49
C SER A 63 19.99 -5.15 -2.02
N PRO A 64 19.84 -6.33 -2.64
CA PRO A 64 18.52 -6.83 -3.06
C PRO A 64 17.49 -6.93 -1.93
N GLY A 65 17.95 -7.23 -0.70
CA GLY A 65 17.10 -7.30 0.48
C GLY A 65 16.63 -5.92 0.93
N GLU A 66 17.53 -4.94 0.96
CA GLU A 66 17.15 -3.55 1.27
C GLU A 66 16.23 -2.96 0.20
N TYR A 67 16.49 -3.29 -1.07
CA TYR A 67 15.62 -2.90 -2.17
C TYR A 67 14.23 -3.50 -2.01
N TRP A 68 14.12 -4.80 -1.70
CA TRP A 68 12.85 -5.44 -1.36
C TRP A 68 12.13 -4.73 -0.22
N ASP A 69 12.85 -4.40 0.85
CA ASP A 69 12.28 -3.77 2.04
C ASP A 69 11.69 -2.39 1.76
N ARG A 70 12.27 -1.60 0.85
CA ARG A 70 11.71 -0.30 0.41
C ARG A 70 10.27 -0.43 -0.11
N PHE A 71 9.93 -1.57 -0.73
CA PHE A 71 8.58 -1.87 -1.25
C PHE A 71 7.70 -2.60 -0.24
N ASN A 72 8.26 -3.59 0.46
CA ASN A 72 7.47 -4.68 1.03
C ASN A 72 7.61 -4.88 2.54
N GLN A 73 8.54 -4.19 3.20
CA GLN A 73 8.77 -4.36 4.64
C GLN A 73 7.51 -4.02 5.47
N ARG A 74 6.56 -3.28 4.89
CA ARG A 74 5.62 -2.43 5.65
C ARG A 74 4.16 -2.51 5.21
N SER A 75 3.79 -3.36 4.24
CA SER A 75 2.42 -3.38 3.71
C SER A 75 1.42 -4.16 4.57
N MET A 76 1.86 -4.88 5.61
CA MET A 76 1.05 -5.92 6.28
C MET A 76 1.01 -5.83 7.80
N LEU A 77 1.15 -4.62 8.36
CA LEU A 77 0.96 -4.38 9.80
C LEU A 77 -0.41 -3.75 10.05
N ALA A 78 -1.40 -4.61 10.30
CA ALA A 78 -2.55 -4.32 11.18
C ALA A 78 -3.33 -5.63 11.39
N HIS A 79 -2.68 -6.62 11.99
CA HIS A 79 -3.37 -7.76 12.56
C HIS A 79 -3.27 -7.68 14.08
N GLU A 80 -3.86 -6.63 14.67
CA GLU A 80 -4.36 -6.79 16.03
C GLU A 80 -5.65 -7.60 15.95
N GLU A 81 -5.47 -8.90 16.11
CA GLU A 81 -6.49 -9.88 16.44
C GLU A 81 -7.30 -9.38 17.64
N GLN A 82 -8.42 -8.67 17.42
CA GLN A 82 -9.46 -8.52 18.46
C GLN A 82 -10.80 -7.96 17.95
N ARG A 83 -11.77 -8.87 17.76
CA ARG A 83 -13.19 -8.68 18.18
C ARG A 83 -13.92 -7.40 17.74
N HIS A 84 -13.69 -6.89 16.53
CA HIS A 84 -14.51 -5.83 15.97
C HIS A 84 -15.48 -6.39 14.93
N PRO A 85 -16.76 -5.97 14.92
CA PRO A 85 -17.60 -6.12 13.75
C PRO A 85 -17.06 -5.17 12.68
N LEU A 86 -16.02 -5.62 11.98
CA LEU A 86 -15.55 -5.02 10.74
C LEU A 86 -16.55 -5.39 9.65
N GLU A 87 -17.01 -4.43 8.84
CA GLU A 87 -17.92 -4.74 7.74
C GLU A 87 -17.13 -4.92 6.43
N ALA A 88 -16.06 -4.15 6.22
CA ALA A 88 -15.20 -4.27 5.04
C ALA A 88 -13.72 -3.90 5.29
N ALA A 89 -12.79 -4.65 4.68
CA ALA A 89 -11.38 -4.28 4.56
C ALA A 89 -10.97 -4.11 3.09
N LEU A 90 -10.26 -3.03 2.78
CA LEU A 90 -9.75 -2.71 1.43
C LEU A 90 -8.22 -2.78 1.40
N ILE A 91 -7.68 -3.50 0.43
CA ILE A 91 -6.24 -3.67 0.17
C ILE A 91 -5.94 -3.33 -1.30
N VAL A 92 -4.80 -2.71 -1.60
CA VAL A 92 -4.39 -2.40 -2.98
C VAL A 92 -3.43 -3.45 -3.53
N GLY A 93 -3.91 -4.32 -4.41
CA GLY A 93 -3.16 -5.41 -5.05
C GLY A 93 -2.87 -5.19 -6.55
N ALA A 94 -2.18 -6.15 -7.18
CA ALA A 94 -2.00 -6.26 -8.63
C ALA A 94 -1.41 -7.64 -9.01
N ASN A 95 -1.68 -8.13 -10.22
CA ASN A 95 -1.09 -9.39 -10.75
C ASN A 95 -0.53 -9.22 -12.18
N ILE A 96 0.00 -8.03 -12.48
CA ILE A 96 0.67 -7.71 -13.75
C ILE A 96 2.09 -7.25 -13.45
N TYR A 97 3.03 -7.52 -14.37
CA TYR A 97 4.37 -6.96 -14.26
C TYR A 97 4.30 -5.44 -14.43
N LEU A 98 4.67 -4.72 -13.37
CA LEU A 98 4.72 -3.26 -13.36
C LEU A 98 5.94 -2.77 -12.57
N PHE A 99 6.70 -1.84 -13.18
CA PHE A 99 7.93 -1.24 -12.69
C PHE A 99 9.09 -2.22 -12.44
N ASN A 100 8.96 -3.10 -11.46
CA ASN A 100 9.98 -4.09 -11.13
C ASN A 100 9.39 -5.29 -10.34
N PRO A 101 10.13 -6.39 -10.23
CA PRO A 101 9.76 -7.56 -9.44
C PRO A 101 9.41 -7.29 -7.96
N ALA A 102 10.13 -6.41 -7.25
CA ALA A 102 9.85 -6.13 -5.84
C ALA A 102 8.50 -5.43 -5.66
N TYR A 103 8.18 -4.45 -6.52
CA TYR A 103 6.87 -3.82 -6.59
C TYR A 103 5.76 -4.85 -6.87
N THR A 104 5.91 -5.60 -7.96
CA THR A 104 4.88 -6.53 -8.42
C THR A 104 4.64 -7.65 -7.40
N ALA A 105 5.70 -8.18 -6.79
CA ALA A 105 5.59 -9.23 -5.77
C ALA A 105 4.81 -8.74 -4.54
N GLY A 106 5.05 -7.51 -4.07
CA GLY A 106 4.27 -6.92 -2.98
C GLY A 106 2.78 -6.78 -3.29
N LYS A 107 2.48 -6.30 -4.50
CA LYS A 107 1.10 -6.13 -4.97
C LYS A 107 0.40 -7.47 -5.22
N ALA A 108 1.12 -8.48 -5.68
CA ALA A 108 0.58 -9.85 -5.81
C ALA A 108 0.36 -10.50 -4.44
N ALA A 109 1.28 -10.29 -3.49
CA ALA A 109 1.15 -10.83 -2.13
C ALA A 109 -0.06 -10.27 -1.40
N THR A 110 -0.29 -8.95 -1.50
CA THR A 110 -1.45 -8.27 -0.91
C THR A 110 -2.78 -8.72 -1.54
N ASP A 111 -2.81 -8.95 -2.86
CA ASP A 111 -3.96 -9.51 -3.54
C ASP A 111 -4.27 -10.95 -3.08
N LYS A 112 -3.25 -11.81 -3.06
CA LYS A 112 -3.39 -13.20 -2.61
C LYS A 112 -3.83 -13.28 -1.16
N MET A 113 -3.26 -12.45 -0.30
CA MET A 113 -3.67 -12.36 1.10
C MET A 113 -5.16 -11.97 1.21
N SER A 114 -5.61 -10.98 0.44
CA SER A 114 -7.02 -10.56 0.43
C SER A 114 -7.96 -11.73 0.10
N ALA A 115 -7.60 -12.51 -0.93
CA ALA A 115 -8.35 -13.70 -1.33
C ALA A 115 -8.37 -14.79 -0.23
N ASP A 116 -7.24 -15.01 0.45
CA ASP A 116 -7.13 -16.00 1.52
C ASP A 116 -7.90 -15.58 2.78
N ILE A 117 -7.83 -14.30 3.16
CA ILE A 117 -8.64 -13.76 4.27
C ILE A 117 -10.13 -13.90 3.93
N ALA A 118 -10.55 -13.62 2.70
CA ALA A 118 -11.95 -13.81 2.30
C ALA A 118 -12.40 -15.28 2.43
N LEU A 119 -11.53 -16.25 2.11
CA LEU A 119 -11.78 -17.67 2.32
C LEU A 119 -11.89 -18.01 3.82
N GLU A 120 -11.01 -17.48 4.66
CA GLU A 120 -11.08 -17.67 6.11
C GLU A 120 -12.34 -17.09 6.73
N LEU A 121 -12.71 -15.85 6.36
CA LEU A 121 -13.93 -15.19 6.82
C LEU A 121 -15.18 -15.98 6.45
N ARG A 122 -15.23 -16.54 5.22
CA ARG A 122 -16.32 -17.42 4.79
C ARG A 122 -16.41 -18.68 5.64
N ARG A 123 -15.27 -19.34 5.92
CA ARG A 123 -15.22 -20.54 6.78
C ARG A 123 -15.70 -20.25 8.20
N ARG A 124 -15.43 -19.05 8.71
CA ARG A 124 -15.87 -18.58 10.03
C ARG A 124 -17.30 -18.03 10.03
N GLN A 125 -18.02 -18.07 8.90
CA GLN A 125 -19.35 -17.49 8.73
C GLN A 125 -19.41 -16.01 9.16
N SER A 126 -18.33 -15.28 8.92
CA SER A 126 -18.24 -13.86 9.24
C SER A 126 -19.04 -13.01 8.25
N SER A 127 -19.61 -11.90 8.74
CA SER A 127 -20.24 -10.87 7.90
C SER A 127 -19.25 -9.87 7.30
N VAL A 128 -17.96 -9.99 7.60
CA VAL A 128 -16.90 -9.10 7.10
C VAL A 128 -16.61 -9.43 5.62
N ALA A 129 -16.51 -8.41 4.78
CA ALA A 129 -16.00 -8.53 3.41
C ALA A 129 -14.54 -8.04 3.31
N VAL A 130 -13.78 -8.60 2.35
CA VAL A 130 -12.43 -8.12 2.01
C VAL A 130 -12.37 -7.91 0.51
N ILE A 131 -11.83 -6.76 0.09
CA ILE A 131 -11.75 -6.35 -1.30
C ILE A 131 -10.31 -5.98 -1.62
N SER A 132 -9.82 -6.49 -2.75
CA SER A 132 -8.56 -6.06 -3.37
C SER A 132 -8.88 -5.14 -4.54
N LEU A 133 -8.36 -3.91 -4.54
CA LEU A 133 -8.53 -2.96 -5.64
C LEU A 133 -7.24 -2.80 -6.44
N TRP A 134 -7.38 -2.82 -7.76
CA TRP A 134 -6.27 -2.67 -8.71
C TRP A 134 -6.51 -1.42 -9.56
N PRO A 135 -6.21 -0.23 -9.03
CA PRO A 135 -6.32 0.99 -9.81
C PRO A 135 -5.32 0.96 -10.98
N GLY A 136 -5.71 1.55 -12.11
CA GLY A 136 -4.77 1.92 -13.16
C GLY A 136 -3.90 3.12 -12.74
N PRO A 137 -3.21 3.78 -13.68
CA PRO A 137 -2.55 5.05 -13.40
C PRO A 137 -3.54 6.05 -12.78
N VAL A 138 -3.18 6.63 -11.64
CA VAL A 138 -3.98 7.63 -10.92
C VAL A 138 -3.19 8.92 -10.86
N ASP A 139 -3.85 10.03 -11.17
CA ASP A 139 -3.29 11.36 -11.07
C ASP A 139 -3.14 11.76 -9.60
N THR A 140 -1.95 11.48 -9.05
CA THR A 140 -1.56 11.82 -7.67
C THR A 140 -0.41 12.80 -7.69
N GLU A 141 -0.18 13.52 -6.59
CA GLU A 141 0.87 14.53 -6.49
C GLU A 141 2.26 13.94 -6.83
N GLN A 142 2.51 12.67 -6.46
CA GLN A 142 3.76 11.98 -6.77
C GLN A 142 3.92 11.72 -8.27
N VAL A 143 2.84 11.36 -8.97
CA VAL A 143 2.85 11.16 -10.42
C VAL A 143 3.03 12.50 -11.14
N GLN A 144 2.37 13.56 -10.68
CA GLN A 144 2.55 14.91 -11.22
C GLN A 144 4.00 15.41 -11.08
N LEU A 145 4.66 15.13 -9.95
CA LEU A 145 6.08 15.43 -9.75
C LEU A 145 7.02 14.64 -10.68
N ALA A 146 6.55 13.52 -11.24
CA ALA A 146 7.31 12.72 -12.20
C ALA A 146 7.20 13.25 -13.65
N HIS A 147 6.19 14.07 -13.93
CA HIS A 147 5.99 14.79 -15.18
C HIS A 147 6.37 16.27 -14.99
N PRO A 148 7.62 16.70 -15.20
CA PRO A 148 7.88 18.12 -15.37
C PRO A 148 7.04 18.59 -16.56
N GLY A 149 6.26 19.65 -16.35
CA GLY A 149 5.12 19.99 -17.19
C GLY A 149 5.43 20.08 -18.69
N GLU A 150 4.37 19.94 -19.49
CA GLU A 150 4.30 20.24 -20.92
C GLU A 150 4.62 21.71 -21.28
N ASN A 151 5.28 22.47 -20.40
CA ASN A 151 5.64 23.87 -20.62
C ASN A 151 7.01 24.06 -21.33
N ASP A 152 7.78 22.99 -21.57
CA ASP A 152 9.06 23.08 -22.30
C ASP A 152 8.96 22.66 -23.78
N ALA A 153 7.75 22.42 -24.30
CA ALA A 153 7.51 21.99 -25.69
C ALA A 153 6.99 23.11 -26.63
N GLN A 154 7.09 24.38 -26.23
CA GLN A 154 6.78 25.52 -27.09
C GLN A 154 7.89 26.58 -27.03
N GLU A 155 9.04 26.29 -27.63
CA GLU A 155 9.93 27.30 -28.24
C GLU A 155 11.08 26.57 -28.96
N ILE A 156 10.76 25.92 -30.07
CA ILE A 156 11.72 25.74 -31.17
C ILE A 156 10.94 26.09 -32.44
N GLU A 157 11.09 27.35 -32.83
CA GLU A 157 10.77 27.87 -34.18
C GLU A 157 11.85 27.42 -35.18
#